data_AF-A0A7J7LSM3-F1
#
_entry.id   AF-A0A7J7LSM3-F1
#
_cell.length_a   1.000
_cell.length_b   1.000
_cell.length_c   1.000
_cell.angle_alpha   90.00
_cell.angle_beta   90.00
_cell.angle_gamma   90.00
#
_symmetry.space_group_name_H-M   'P 1'
#
loop_
_entity.id
_entity.type
_entity.pdbx_description
1 polymer ?
#
loop_
_entity_poly.entity_id
_entity_poly.type
_entity_poly.pdbx_seq_one_letter_code
_entity_poly.pdbx_strand_id
1 'polypeptide(L)'
;MRCTAPTVEKQCSSEFTKVVDCLGFASGKVAKPSDECCTYVKDIRSRNPICLCFIIEKTHEGQATLKQMGVQEAMLLLLPTACNMVGGITQAIIATFALKVREMSDIVETDSGVHIIMRTG
;
A
#
# COMPACT_ATOMS: atom_id res chain seq x y z
N MET A 1 -9.35 8.19 -0.18
CA MET A 1 -9.93 7.06 0.56
C MET A 1 -9.50 7.10 2.00
N ARG A 2 -10.43 6.80 2.91
CA ARG A 2 -10.07 6.19 4.20
C ARG A 2 -10.40 4.72 4.05
N CYS A 3 -9.42 3.86 4.23
CA CYS A 3 -9.54 2.41 4.29
C CYS A 3 -9.65 1.94 5.76
N THR A 4 -9.64 2.87 6.71
CA THR A 4 -9.83 2.65 8.13
C THR A 4 -11.31 2.61 8.52
N ALA A 5 -11.93 1.43 8.39
CA ALA A 5 -13.18 1.08 9.07
C ALA A 5 -12.95 -0.16 9.98
N PRO A 6 -13.68 -0.31 11.10
CA PRO A 6 -13.50 -1.48 11.99
C PRO A 6 -13.70 -2.82 11.28
N THR A 7 -14.55 -2.85 10.27
CA THR A 7 -14.79 -4.01 9.42
C THR A 7 -13.58 -4.35 8.54
N VAL A 8 -12.84 -3.34 8.07
CA VAL A 8 -11.64 -3.52 7.25
C VAL A 8 -10.49 -4.06 8.09
N GLU A 9 -10.29 -3.57 9.31
CA GLU A 9 -9.25 -4.12 10.21
C GLU A 9 -9.43 -5.63 10.41
N LYS A 10 -10.67 -6.06 10.70
CA LYS A 10 -11.00 -7.47 10.86
C LYS A 10 -10.86 -8.27 9.57
N GLN A 11 -11.18 -7.68 8.42
CA GLN A 11 -11.00 -8.32 7.11
C GLN A 11 -9.51 -8.53 6.79
N CYS A 12 -8.67 -7.56 7.15
CA CYS A 12 -7.27 -7.51 6.76
C CYS A 12 -6.32 -8.16 7.77
N SER A 13 -6.78 -8.49 8.98
CA SER A 13 -5.95 -9.13 10.00
C SER A 13 -5.31 -10.44 9.55
N SER A 14 -5.99 -11.22 8.69
CA SER A 14 -5.46 -12.47 8.13
C SER A 14 -4.48 -12.27 6.97
N GLU A 15 -4.47 -11.08 6.34
CA GLU A 15 -3.52 -10.72 5.29
C GLU A 15 -2.19 -10.21 5.89
N PHE A 16 -2.24 -9.62 7.09
CA PHE A 16 -1.03 -9.17 7.81
C PHE A 16 0.00 -10.27 8.05
N THR A 17 -0.45 -11.48 8.36
CA THR A 17 0.45 -12.63 8.59
C THR A 17 1.15 -13.06 7.31
N LYS A 18 0.53 -12.87 6.14
CA LYS A 18 1.10 -13.24 4.83
C LYS A 18 2.15 -12.24 4.35
N VAL A 19 2.09 -10.99 4.81
CA VAL A 19 3.03 -9.94 4.40
C VAL A 19 4.22 -9.79 5.36
N VAL A 20 4.40 -10.72 6.31
CA VAL A 20 5.58 -10.74 7.19
C VAL A 20 6.86 -10.85 6.37
N ASP A 21 6.86 -11.61 5.28
CA ASP A 21 8.01 -11.73 4.37
C ASP A 21 8.34 -10.41 3.65
N CYS A 22 7.38 -9.48 3.59
CA CYS A 22 7.62 -8.14 3.06
C CYS A 22 8.31 -7.20 4.06
N LEU A 23 8.39 -7.58 5.34
CA LEU A 23 8.88 -6.68 6.39
C LEU A 23 10.33 -6.24 6.16
N GLY A 24 11.19 -7.11 5.63
CA GLY A 24 12.57 -6.75 5.31
C GLY A 24 12.64 -5.54 4.37
N PHE A 25 11.84 -5.55 3.30
CA PHE A 25 11.78 -4.45 2.34
C PHE A 25 11.00 -3.27 2.91
N ALA A 26 9.82 -3.52 3.50
CA ALA A 26 8.97 -2.49 4.09
C ALA A 26 9.66 -1.69 5.21
N SER A 27 10.67 -2.25 5.86
CA SER A 27 11.51 -1.57 6.86
C SER A 27 12.83 -1.04 6.32
N GLY A 28 13.09 -1.18 5.02
CA GLY A 28 14.31 -0.70 4.36
C GLY A 28 15.57 -1.51 4.70
N LYS A 29 15.42 -2.70 5.30
CA LYS A 29 16.54 -3.58 5.66
C LYS A 29 17.08 -4.37 4.46
N VAL A 30 16.26 -4.57 3.43
CA VAL A 30 16.69 -5.14 2.16
C VAL A 30 16.27 -4.24 1.00
N ALA A 31 17.11 -4.19 -0.04
CA ALA A 31 16.86 -3.35 -1.22
C ALA A 31 15.81 -3.94 -2.19
N LYS A 32 15.53 -5.25 -2.09
CA LYS A 32 14.58 -5.95 -2.95
C LYS A 32 13.69 -6.88 -2.11
N PRO A 33 12.36 -6.91 -2.34
CA PRO A 33 11.48 -7.89 -1.71
C PRO A 33 11.77 -9.31 -2.21
N SER A 34 11.41 -10.32 -1.41
CA SER A 34 11.41 -11.72 -1.85
C SER A 34 10.31 -11.98 -2.88
N ASP A 35 10.47 -13.05 -3.65
CA ASP A 35 9.44 -13.47 -4.60
C ASP A 35 8.16 -13.92 -3.89
N GLU A 36 8.25 -14.55 -2.70
CA GLU A 36 7.08 -14.84 -1.86
C GLU A 36 6.34 -13.56 -1.45
N CYS A 37 7.05 -12.53 -0.97
CA CYS A 37 6.43 -11.25 -0.62
C CYS A 37 5.67 -10.68 -1.83
N CYS A 38 6.29 -10.65 -3.01
CA CYS A 38 5.63 -10.13 -4.20
C CYS A 38 4.43 -10.95 -4.65
N THR A 39 4.47 -12.27 -4.45
CA THR A 39 3.33 -13.16 -4.72
C THR A 39 2.17 -12.82 -3.79
N TYR A 40 2.43 -12.70 -2.47
CA TYR A 40 1.38 -12.35 -1.51
C TYR A 40 0.77 -10.97 -1.76
N VAL A 41 1.60 -9.97 -2.06
CA VAL A 41 1.10 -8.62 -2.34
C VAL A 41 0.23 -8.59 -3.61
N LYS A 42 0.61 -9.33 -4.66
CA LYS A 42 -0.20 -9.48 -5.87
C LYS A 42 -1.54 -10.17 -5.57
N ASP A 43 -1.51 -11.21 -4.74
CA ASP A 43 -2.70 -11.93 -4.30
C ASP A 43 -3.66 -11.04 -3.49
N ILE A 44 -3.14 -10.28 -2.54
CA ILE A 44 -3.92 -9.33 -1.75
C ILE A 44 -4.48 -8.24 -2.66
N ARG A 45 -3.68 -7.70 -3.59
CA ARG A 45 -4.16 -6.72 -4.58
C ARG A 45 -5.33 -7.26 -5.39
N SER A 46 -5.29 -8.54 -5.76
CA SER A 46 -6.34 -9.17 -6.57
C SER A 46 -7.60 -9.51 -5.75
N ARG A 47 -7.45 -9.94 -4.49
CA ARG A 47 -8.56 -10.48 -3.69
C ARG A 47 -9.13 -9.47 -2.69
N ASN A 48 -8.25 -8.71 -2.05
CA ASN A 48 -8.53 -7.80 -0.93
C ASN A 48 -7.74 -6.48 -1.07
N PRO A 49 -7.91 -5.69 -2.16
CA PRO A 49 -7.11 -4.49 -2.41
C PRO A 49 -7.21 -3.44 -1.29
N ILE A 50 -8.34 -3.41 -0.58
CA ILE A 50 -8.57 -2.55 0.60
C ILE A 50 -7.53 -2.79 1.71
N CYS A 51 -6.97 -4.00 1.81
CA CYS A 51 -6.00 -4.35 2.85
C CYS A 51 -4.62 -3.73 2.63
N LEU A 52 -4.20 -3.56 1.37
CA LEU A 52 -2.96 -2.82 1.08
C LEU A 52 -3.12 -1.35 1.50
N CYS A 53 -4.26 -0.76 1.17
CA CYS A 53 -4.58 0.61 1.58
C CYS A 53 -4.63 0.76 3.11
N PHE A 54 -5.27 -0.17 3.82
CA PHE A 54 -5.33 -0.18 5.28
C PHE A 54 -3.94 -0.18 5.92
N ILE A 55 -3.02 -1.02 5.43
CA ILE A 55 -1.63 -1.09 5.95
C ILE A 55 -0.90 0.24 5.75
N ILE A 56 -1.03 0.84 4.56
CA ILE A 56 -0.39 2.12 4.24
C ILE A 56 -0.96 3.23 5.13
N GLU A 57 -2.29 3.31 5.27
CA GLU A 57 -2.93 4.31 6.11
C GLU A 57 -2.56 4.16 7.58
N LYS A 58 -2.52 2.93 8.12
CA LYS A 58 -2.05 2.70 9.50
C LYS A 58 -0.59 3.06 9.69
N THR A 59 0.24 2.89 8.67
CA THR A 59 1.64 3.36 8.70
C THR A 59 1.70 4.88 8.73
N HIS A 60 0.89 5.55 7.91
CA HIS A 60 0.78 7.02 7.85
C HIS A 60 0.25 7.63 9.18
N GLU A 61 -0.76 7.01 9.78
CA GLU A 61 -1.28 7.34 11.12
C GLU A 61 -0.26 7.07 12.23
N GLY A 62 0.81 6.36 11.91
CA GLY A 62 1.88 6.05 12.84
C GLY A 62 1.47 5.05 13.91
N GLN A 63 0.69 4.02 13.52
CA GLN A 63 0.30 2.90 14.37
C GLN A 63 1.52 2.32 15.09
N ALA A 64 1.40 2.13 16.41
CA ALA A 64 2.52 1.76 17.27
C ALA A 64 3.22 0.47 16.82
N THR A 65 2.46 -0.57 16.45
CA THR A 65 3.02 -1.86 16.02
C THR A 65 3.85 -1.73 14.74
N LEU A 66 3.38 -0.98 13.74
CA LEU A 66 4.10 -0.78 12.48
C LEU A 66 5.37 0.05 12.70
N LYS A 67 5.30 1.08 13.56
CA LYS A 67 6.48 1.84 14.00
C LYS A 67 7.51 0.96 14.71
N GLN A 68 7.09 0.09 15.63
CA GLN A 68 7.99 -0.82 16.35
C GLN A 68 8.67 -1.81 15.41
N MET A 69 7.97 -2.26 14.37
CA MET A 69 8.53 -3.12 13.33
C MET A 69 9.45 -2.37 12.36
N GLY A 70 9.54 -1.04 12.46
CA GLY A 70 10.36 -0.19 11.61
C GLY A 70 9.81 -0.03 10.20
N VAL A 71 8.51 -0.26 10.00
CA VAL A 71 7.85 -0.09 8.70
C VAL A 71 7.92 1.38 8.28
N GLN A 72 8.33 1.60 7.03
CA GLN A 72 8.48 2.92 6.44
C GLN A 72 7.41 3.11 5.36
N GLU A 73 6.61 4.16 5.47
CA GLU A 73 5.58 4.50 4.47
C GLU A 73 6.17 4.59 3.06
N ALA A 74 7.35 5.21 2.92
CA ALA A 74 8.06 5.31 1.66
C ALA A 74 8.39 3.95 1.02
N MET A 75 8.79 2.95 1.83
CA MET A 75 9.07 1.62 1.33
C MET A 75 7.79 0.90 0.91
N LEU A 76 6.68 1.08 1.64
CA LEU A 76 5.39 0.51 1.23
C LEU A 76 4.93 1.07 -0.12
N LEU A 77 5.15 2.36 -0.38
CA LEU A 77 4.81 3.00 -1.66
C LEU A 77 5.70 2.53 -2.82
N LEU A 78 6.92 2.07 -2.54
CA LEU A 78 7.84 1.51 -3.53
C LEU A 78 7.60 0.02 -3.81
N LEU A 79 6.88 -0.68 -2.93
CA LEU A 79 6.62 -2.12 -3.04
C LEU A 79 5.98 -2.53 -4.38
N PRO A 80 4.97 -1.80 -4.93
CA PRO A 80 4.42 -2.08 -6.26
C PRO A 80 5.48 -2.12 -7.37
N THR A 81 6.36 -1.11 -7.37
CA THR A 81 7.46 -1.00 -8.34
C THR A 81 8.49 -2.10 -8.12
N ALA A 82 8.90 -2.33 -6.88
CA ALA A 82 9.90 -3.34 -6.53
C ALA A 82 9.46 -4.78 -6.88
N CYS A 83 8.15 -5.04 -6.89
CA CYS A 83 7.55 -6.31 -7.29
C CYS A 83 7.15 -6.40 -8.77
N ASN A 84 7.56 -5.42 -9.59
CA ASN A 84 7.24 -5.33 -11.02
C ASN A 84 5.74 -5.54 -11.31
N MET A 85 4.89 -4.91 -10.50
CA MET A 85 3.46 -4.94 -10.76
C MET A 85 3.12 -3.99 -11.91
N VAL A 86 2.40 -4.49 -12.93
CA VAL A 86 1.85 -3.66 -14.02
C VAL A 86 1.03 -2.52 -13.41
N GLY A 87 1.23 -1.29 -13.90
CA GLY A 87 0.68 -0.05 -13.34
C GLY A 87 1.52 0.60 -12.22
N GLY A 88 2.50 -0.11 -11.66
CA GLY A 88 3.22 0.29 -10.45
C GLY A 88 4.09 1.55 -10.57
N ILE A 89 4.67 1.84 -11.74
CA ILE A 89 5.47 3.08 -11.93
C ILE A 89 4.56 4.31 -11.99
N THR A 90 3.51 4.26 -12.81
CA THR A 90 2.56 5.37 -12.96
C THR A 90 1.81 5.63 -11.65
N GLN A 91 1.35 4.59 -10.96
CA GLN A 91 0.71 4.73 -9.65
C GLN A 91 1.64 5.22 -8.55
N ALA A 92 2.89 4.78 -8.50
CA ALA A 92 3.84 5.25 -7.48
C ALA A 92 4.11 6.76 -7.63
N ILE A 93 4.25 7.27 -8.86
CA ILE A 93 4.43 8.70 -9.12
C ILE A 93 3.18 9.48 -8.68
N ILE A 94 1.98 9.00 -9.04
CA ILE A 94 0.73 9.71 -8.71
C ILE A 94 0.44 9.61 -7.20
N ALA A 95 0.70 8.48 -6.54
CA ALA A 95 0.55 8.30 -5.10
C ALA A 95 1.53 9.20 -4.32
N THR A 96 2.77 9.33 -4.79
CA THR A 96 3.75 10.27 -4.22
C THR A 96 3.26 11.71 -4.32
N PHE A 97 2.71 12.10 -5.47
CA PHE A 97 2.07 13.40 -5.66
C PHE A 97 0.83 13.58 -4.78
N ALA A 98 -0.03 12.56 -4.68
CA ALA A 98 -1.25 12.58 -3.86
C ALA A 98 -0.98 12.70 -2.36
N LEU A 99 0.09 12.06 -1.85
CA LEU A 99 0.50 12.25 -0.46
C LEU A 99 1.02 13.66 -0.19
N LYS A 100 1.61 14.30 -1.21
CA LYS A 100 2.07 15.69 -1.11
C LYS A 100 0.92 16.70 -1.22
N VAL A 101 -0.06 16.41 -2.07
CA VAL A 101 -1.27 17.19 -2.33
C VAL A 101 -2.40 16.62 -1.48
N ARG A 102 -2.55 17.10 -0.24
CA ARG A 102 -3.56 16.63 0.75
C ARG A 102 -5.04 16.63 0.26
N GLU A 103 -5.29 17.07 -0.97
CA GLU A 103 -6.59 17.19 -1.64
C GLU A 103 -6.90 16.03 -2.61
N MET A 104 -5.96 15.13 -2.89
CA MET A 104 -6.25 13.96 -3.74
C MET A 104 -6.91 12.87 -2.89
N SER A 105 -8.16 12.53 -3.25
CA SER A 105 -8.92 11.47 -2.58
C SER A 105 -8.39 10.11 -3.01
N ASP A 106 -8.29 9.86 -4.30
CA ASP A 106 -8.09 8.52 -4.85
C ASP A 106 -7.47 8.54 -6.24
N ILE A 107 -6.84 7.42 -6.58
CA ILE A 107 -6.31 7.13 -7.92
C ILE A 107 -6.93 5.80 -8.32
N VAL A 108 -7.83 5.84 -9.31
CA VAL A 108 -8.49 4.64 -9.84
C VAL A 108 -7.88 4.32 -11.20
N GLU A 109 -7.24 3.17 -11.31
CA GLU A 109 -6.78 2.65 -12.60
C GLU A 109 -7.86 1.72 -13.17
N THR A 110 -8.36 2.06 -14.35
CA THR A 110 -9.34 1.28 -15.12
C THR A 110 -8.74 0.88 -16.47
N ASP A 111 -9.34 -0.06 -17.19
CA ASP A 111 -8.98 -0.37 -18.59
C ASP A 111 -9.03 0.86 -19.52
N SER A 112 -9.71 1.95 -19.11
CA SER A 112 -9.80 3.21 -19.85
C SER A 112 -8.73 4.25 -19.46
N GLY A 113 -7.88 3.95 -18.48
CA GLY A 113 -6.82 4.83 -17.99
C GLY A 113 -6.90 5.14 -16.49
N VAL A 114 -6.05 6.07 -16.06
CA VAL A 114 -5.94 6.50 -14.65
C VAL A 114 -6.83 7.71 -14.39
N HIS A 115 -7.74 7.59 -13.43
CA HIS A 115 -8.61 8.66 -12.96
C HIS A 115 -8.12 9.19 -11.60
N ILE A 116 -7.89 10.51 -11.54
CA ILE A 116 -7.57 11.22 -10.30
C ILE A 116 -8.88 11.75 -9.71
N ILE A 117 -9.22 11.31 -8.50
CA ILE A 117 -10.39 11.81 -7.78
C ILE A 117 -9.91 12.86 -6.78
N MET A 118 -10.27 14.12 -7.01
CA MET A 118 -10.01 15.21 -6.07
C MET A 118 -11.08 15.25 -4.97
N ARG A 119 -10.70 15.60 -3.74
CA ARG A 119 -11.64 15.83 -2.63
C ARG A 119 -12.31 17.17 -2.90
N THR A 120 -13.58 17.18 -3.25
CA THR A 120 -14.41 18.36 -3.08
C THR A 120 -14.60 18.57 -1.58
N GLY A 121 -14.14 19.71 -1.08
CA GLY A 121 -14.31 20.14 0.31
C GLY A 121 -15.77 20.44 0.66
#